data_AF-A0AAV9J8D1-F1
#
_entry.id   AF-A0AAV9J8D1-F1
#
_cell.length_a   1.000
_cell.length_b   1.000
_cell.length_c   1.000
_cell.angle_alpha   90.00
_cell.angle_beta   90.00
_cell.angle_gamma   90.00
#
_symmetry.space_group_name_H-M   'P 1'
#
loop_
_entity.id
_entity.type
_entity.pdbx_description
1 polymer ?
#
loop_
_entity_poly.entity_id
_entity_poly.type
_entity_poly.pdbx_seq_one_letter_code
_entity_poly.pdbx_strand_id
1 'polypeptide(L)'
;MSDDDMAARMSTYRTLVPQLGSALKSFQSSGAKFRVLKTVHPSRLIPEDPQPPSRDESPKTLFILDSSFNPPSIAHQTLAMSALKATSSDASPRPHRLLLLFATMNADKAPSAASFDQRLTLMTVFAADLLQSLKATSAEYSVVPVDIGVTTVPYYTDKSAAIEAEGLQWYPDKPTHTHLVGFDTLTRFFAAKYYPKFDPPFSALNPYFDGGHRLRVTLRPDDEYGSVDEQRAFVERLGNGEMEDDGGKPEWAKQVELVPPNAEVGVSSTKVRKAAKRGDWDAVGQLCMAGVTEWVRSEKLYAEDDRGAKMA
;
A
#
# COMPACT_ATOMS: atom_id res chain seq x y z
N MET A 1 0.18 -10.19 -23.72
CA MET A 1 0.95 -8.96 -24.03
C MET A 1 2.07 -9.39 -24.95
N SER A 2 2.31 -8.70 -26.07
CA SER A 2 3.42 -9.03 -26.96
C SER A 2 4.75 -8.60 -26.32
N ASP A 3 5.87 -9.16 -26.80
CA ASP A 3 7.20 -8.74 -26.36
C ASP A 3 7.49 -7.27 -26.72
N ASP A 4 6.98 -6.81 -27.87
CA ASP A 4 7.10 -5.42 -28.32
C ASP A 4 6.36 -4.44 -27.40
N ASP A 5 5.15 -4.81 -26.95
CA ASP A 5 4.37 -4.02 -25.99
C ASP A 5 5.13 -3.91 -24.65
N MET A 6 5.72 -5.01 -24.19
CA MET A 6 6.50 -5.03 -22.96
C MET A 6 7.75 -4.15 -23.09
N ALA A 7 8.50 -4.26 -24.18
CA ALA A 7 9.70 -3.46 -24.43
C ALA A 7 9.39 -1.96 -24.46
N ALA A 8 8.28 -1.56 -25.10
CA ALA A 8 7.80 -0.18 -25.12
C ALA A 8 7.46 0.32 -23.70
N ARG A 9 6.75 -0.48 -22.89
CA ARG A 9 6.45 -0.15 -21.48
C ARG A 9 7.73 0.02 -20.66
N MET A 10 8.71 -0.88 -20.80
CA MET A 10 9.99 -0.77 -20.10
C MET A 10 10.73 0.52 -20.48
N SER A 11 10.72 0.91 -21.75
CA SER A 11 11.29 2.18 -22.20
C SER A 11 10.63 3.39 -21.51
N THR A 12 9.29 3.41 -21.42
CA THR A 12 8.56 4.44 -20.66
C THR A 12 9.00 4.46 -19.19
N TYR A 13 9.07 3.31 -18.53
CA TYR A 13 9.44 3.25 -17.11
C TYR A 13 10.88 3.69 -16.82
N ARG A 14 11.84 3.49 -17.74
CA ARG A 14 13.20 4.05 -17.62
C ARG A 14 13.20 5.57 -17.55
N THR A 15 12.30 6.23 -18.27
CA THR A 15 12.17 7.69 -18.18
C THR A 15 11.56 8.15 -16.85
N LEU A 16 10.82 7.29 -16.15
CA LEU A 16 10.20 7.63 -14.87
C LEU A 16 11.19 7.64 -13.71
N VAL A 17 12.22 6.79 -13.73
CA VAL A 17 13.21 6.70 -12.65
C VAL A 17 13.79 8.08 -12.27
N PRO A 18 14.39 8.87 -13.19
CA PRO A 18 14.91 10.20 -12.86
C PRO A 18 13.80 11.22 -12.51
N GLN A 19 12.60 11.08 -13.08
CA GLN A 19 11.46 11.96 -12.74
C GLN A 19 11.00 11.75 -11.30
N LEU A 20 10.80 10.49 -10.90
CA LEU A 20 10.40 10.10 -9.56
C LEU A 20 11.51 10.42 -8.55
N GLY A 21 12.78 10.23 -8.91
CA GLY A 21 13.91 10.68 -8.10
C GLY A 21 13.90 12.19 -7.84
N SER A 22 13.61 12.99 -8.87
CA SER A 22 13.51 14.46 -8.74
C SER A 22 12.29 14.88 -7.92
N ALA A 23 11.14 14.26 -8.15
CA ALA A 23 9.90 14.52 -7.41
C ALA A 23 10.03 14.15 -5.93
N LEU A 24 10.70 13.03 -5.62
CA LEU A 24 11.00 12.61 -4.26
C LEU A 24 11.94 13.59 -3.55
N LYS A 25 13.01 14.05 -4.21
CA LYS A 25 13.90 15.08 -3.66
C LYS A 25 13.15 16.38 -3.36
N SER A 26 12.28 16.81 -4.27
CA SER A 26 11.40 17.97 -4.06
C SER A 26 10.44 17.77 -2.88
N PHE A 27 9.90 16.57 -2.70
CA PHE A 27 9.06 16.26 -1.54
C PHE A 27 9.87 16.35 -0.25
N GLN A 28 11.03 15.70 -0.19
CA GLN A 28 11.90 15.68 0.98
C GLN A 28 12.39 17.08 1.39
N SER A 29 12.61 17.99 0.43
CA SER A 29 13.02 19.37 0.73
C SER A 29 11.85 20.31 1.06
N SER A 30 10.60 19.90 0.85
CA SER A 30 9.44 20.79 1.00
C SER A 30 8.90 20.91 2.42
N GLY A 31 9.26 19.99 3.32
CA GLY A 31 8.65 19.90 4.66
C GLY A 31 7.24 19.30 4.69
N ALA A 32 6.68 18.93 3.53
CA ALA A 32 5.39 18.25 3.43
C ALA A 32 5.45 16.85 4.05
N LYS A 33 4.32 16.40 4.62
CA LYS A 33 4.10 15.07 5.16
C LYS A 33 3.48 14.10 4.17
N PHE A 34 2.79 14.59 3.14
CA PHE A 34 2.17 13.76 2.11
C PHE A 34 2.22 14.41 0.72
N ARG A 35 2.39 13.59 -0.33
CA ARG A 35 2.25 14.02 -1.72
C ARG A 35 1.94 12.84 -2.64
N VAL A 36 1.04 13.03 -3.61
CA VAL A 36 0.90 12.12 -4.77
C VAL A 36 1.91 12.52 -5.83
N LEU A 37 2.71 11.56 -6.32
CA LEU A 37 3.76 11.80 -7.30
C LEU A 37 3.34 11.45 -8.72
N LYS A 38 2.53 10.39 -8.88
CA LYS A 38 2.00 9.91 -10.16
C LYS A 38 0.62 9.31 -9.97
N THR A 39 -0.17 9.29 -11.03
CA THR A 39 -1.44 8.56 -11.12
C THR A 39 -1.42 7.68 -12.36
N VAL A 40 -1.98 6.47 -12.26
CA VAL A 40 -2.26 5.60 -13.40
C VAL A 40 -3.77 5.46 -13.52
N HIS A 41 -4.33 5.83 -14.68
CA HIS A 41 -5.77 5.85 -14.90
C HIS A 41 -6.28 4.61 -15.66
N PRO A 42 -7.48 4.09 -15.37
CA PRO A 42 -8.06 3.01 -16.15
C PRO A 42 -8.20 3.35 -17.64
N SER A 43 -8.44 4.59 -18.04
CA SER A 43 -8.51 4.94 -19.47
C SER A 43 -7.15 4.83 -20.17
N ARG A 44 -6.04 5.02 -19.44
CA ARG A 44 -4.68 5.02 -19.98
C ARG A 44 -3.70 4.46 -18.96
N LEU A 45 -3.18 3.26 -19.24
CA LEU A 45 -2.25 2.54 -18.36
C LEU A 45 -0.81 3.11 -18.38
N ILE A 46 -0.67 4.37 -18.79
CA ILE A 46 0.59 5.12 -18.79
C ILE A 46 0.55 6.03 -17.56
N PRO A 47 1.61 6.07 -16.74
CA PRO A 47 1.68 6.95 -15.58
C PRO A 47 1.74 8.42 -15.98
N GLU A 48 0.95 9.25 -15.31
CA GLU A 48 0.83 10.69 -15.58
C GLU A 48 1.06 11.49 -14.29
N ASP A 49 1.33 12.78 -14.43
CA ASP A 49 1.37 13.69 -13.29
C ASP A 49 -0.04 13.84 -12.71
N PRO A 50 -0.20 13.79 -11.37
CA PRO A 50 -1.52 13.81 -10.75
C PRO A 50 -2.25 15.11 -11.08
N GLN A 51 -3.51 14.99 -11.47
CA GLN A 51 -4.41 16.11 -11.71
C GLN A 51 -5.51 16.13 -10.64
N PRO A 52 -5.99 17.31 -10.21
CA PRO A 52 -7.15 17.40 -9.32
C PRO A 52 -8.35 16.70 -9.96
N PRO A 53 -9.11 15.88 -9.22
CA PRO A 53 -10.27 15.21 -9.78
C PRO A 53 -11.38 16.23 -10.10
N SER A 54 -12.21 15.92 -11.10
CA SER A 54 -13.51 16.61 -11.23
C SER A 54 -14.43 16.27 -10.05
N ARG A 55 -15.52 17.03 -9.86
CA ARG A 55 -16.46 16.78 -8.76
C ARG A 55 -17.04 15.37 -8.76
N ASP A 56 -17.30 14.80 -9.94
CA ASP A 56 -17.89 13.46 -10.06
C ASP A 56 -16.84 12.33 -9.93
N GLU A 57 -15.55 12.67 -9.98
CA GLU A 57 -14.42 11.74 -9.84
C GLU A 57 -13.74 11.83 -8.48
N SER A 58 -14.10 12.83 -7.67
CA SER A 58 -13.57 13.02 -6.33
C SER A 58 -13.95 11.82 -5.45
N PRO A 59 -12.96 11.12 -4.86
CA PRO A 59 -13.25 9.87 -4.16
C PRO A 59 -14.00 10.13 -2.85
N LYS A 60 -14.96 9.27 -2.56
CA LYS A 60 -15.60 9.17 -1.22
C LYS A 60 -14.98 8.05 -0.37
N THR A 61 -14.32 7.09 -1.02
CA THR A 61 -13.52 6.06 -0.35
C THR A 61 -12.13 6.00 -0.97
N LEU A 62 -11.10 6.05 -0.13
CA LEU A 62 -9.70 5.89 -0.50
C LEU A 62 -9.19 4.58 0.10
N PHE A 63 -8.96 3.57 -0.74
CA PHE A 63 -8.26 2.37 -0.33
C PHE A 63 -6.77 2.66 -0.28
N ILE A 64 -6.09 2.32 0.82
CA ILE A 64 -4.68 2.66 1.01
C ILE A 64 -3.90 1.37 1.24
N LEU A 65 -3.03 1.02 0.29
CA LEU A 65 -2.05 -0.05 0.44
C LEU A 65 -0.69 0.57 0.76
N ASP A 66 -0.31 0.49 2.03
CA ASP A 66 0.96 1.02 2.53
C ASP A 66 1.98 -0.12 2.68
N SER A 67 3.11 0.00 1.99
CA SER A 67 4.19 -0.99 2.04
C SER A 67 5.53 -0.40 1.60
N SER A 68 6.60 -1.15 1.85
CA SER A 68 7.93 -0.81 1.32
C SER A 68 8.10 -1.11 -0.17
N PHE A 69 7.20 -1.89 -0.79
CA PHE A 69 7.21 -2.20 -2.23
C PHE A 69 8.59 -2.54 -2.81
N ASN A 70 9.32 -3.48 -2.17
CA ASN A 70 10.73 -3.77 -2.47
C ASN A 70 10.99 -5.25 -2.85
N PRO A 71 10.42 -5.76 -3.97
CA PRO A 71 9.44 -5.14 -4.86
C PRO A 71 7.98 -5.40 -4.42
N PRO A 72 6.96 -4.78 -5.06
CA PRO A 72 5.59 -5.26 -5.01
C PRO A 72 5.51 -6.74 -5.44
N SER A 73 4.57 -7.49 -4.91
CA SER A 73 4.44 -8.94 -5.09
C SER A 73 2.97 -9.34 -5.27
N ILE A 74 2.71 -10.62 -5.57
CA ILE A 74 1.34 -11.14 -5.64
C ILE A 74 0.58 -10.89 -4.33
N ALA A 75 1.22 -10.97 -3.17
CA ALA A 75 0.54 -10.62 -1.90
C ALA A 75 -0.01 -9.17 -1.90
N HIS A 76 0.70 -8.21 -2.49
CA HIS A 76 0.22 -6.83 -2.63
C HIS A 76 -0.95 -6.76 -3.63
N GLN A 77 -0.88 -7.51 -4.73
CA GLN A 77 -1.97 -7.64 -5.69
C GLN A 77 -3.23 -8.21 -5.03
N THR A 78 -3.10 -9.30 -4.29
CA THR A 78 -4.19 -9.98 -3.59
C THR A 78 -4.90 -9.02 -2.62
N LEU A 79 -4.15 -8.23 -1.83
CA LEU A 79 -4.72 -7.23 -0.93
C LEU A 79 -5.54 -6.18 -1.68
N ALA A 80 -4.96 -5.59 -2.74
CA ALA A 80 -5.63 -4.56 -3.53
C ALA A 80 -6.87 -5.10 -4.25
N MET A 81 -6.75 -6.25 -4.93
CA MET A 81 -7.86 -6.87 -5.65
C MET A 81 -8.98 -7.31 -4.71
N SER A 82 -8.67 -7.86 -3.53
CA SER A 82 -9.68 -8.24 -2.53
C SER A 82 -10.53 -7.05 -2.08
N ALA A 83 -9.92 -5.88 -1.90
CA ALA A 83 -10.64 -4.66 -1.55
C ALA A 83 -11.50 -4.11 -2.71
N LEU A 84 -11.04 -4.30 -3.95
CA LEU A 84 -11.70 -3.81 -5.16
C LEU A 84 -12.71 -4.79 -5.76
N LYS A 85 -12.83 -6.00 -5.22
CA LYS A 85 -13.86 -6.97 -5.63
C LYS A 85 -15.24 -6.37 -5.39
N ALA A 86 -16.13 -6.40 -6.38
CA ALA A 86 -17.43 -5.71 -6.34
C ALA A 86 -18.25 -6.08 -5.10
N THR A 87 -18.29 -7.36 -4.72
CA THR A 87 -18.98 -7.84 -3.51
C THR A 87 -18.45 -7.21 -2.21
N SER A 88 -17.24 -6.65 -2.24
CA SER A 88 -16.61 -5.96 -1.12
C SER A 88 -16.70 -4.45 -1.26
N SER A 89 -16.35 -3.91 -2.43
CA SER A 89 -16.26 -2.47 -2.64
C SER A 89 -17.63 -1.79 -2.70
N ASP A 90 -18.69 -2.49 -3.09
CA ASP A 90 -20.06 -1.95 -3.15
C ASP A 90 -20.63 -1.54 -1.78
N ALA A 91 -20.08 -2.08 -0.69
CA ALA A 91 -20.42 -1.64 0.66
C ALA A 91 -19.84 -0.25 1.00
N SER A 92 -18.91 0.28 0.19
CA SER A 92 -18.23 1.56 0.44
C SER A 92 -18.71 2.66 -0.52
N PRO A 93 -18.88 3.91 -0.07
CA PRO A 93 -19.31 5.02 -0.93
C PRO A 93 -18.39 5.25 -2.14
N ARG A 94 -18.99 5.38 -3.32
CA ARG A 94 -18.33 5.72 -4.59
C ARG A 94 -18.31 7.24 -4.83
N PRO A 95 -17.35 7.80 -5.60
CA PRO A 95 -16.26 7.13 -6.31
C PRO A 95 -15.19 6.52 -5.40
N HIS A 96 -14.52 5.48 -5.89
CA HIS A 96 -13.40 4.82 -5.20
C HIS A 96 -12.08 5.21 -5.84
N ARG A 97 -11.00 5.21 -5.05
CA ARG A 97 -9.63 5.37 -5.54
C ARG A 97 -8.68 4.50 -4.72
N LEU A 98 -7.60 4.03 -5.34
CA LEU A 98 -6.55 3.26 -4.66
C LEU A 98 -5.29 4.12 -4.54
N LEU A 99 -4.71 4.18 -3.35
CA LEU A 99 -3.42 4.80 -3.08
C LEU A 99 -2.41 3.73 -2.70
N LEU A 100 -1.34 3.62 -3.47
CA LEU A 100 -0.12 2.92 -3.08
C LEU A 100 0.77 3.91 -2.33
N LEU A 101 0.92 3.71 -1.02
CA LEU A 101 1.60 4.66 -0.15
C LEU A 101 3.00 4.16 0.24
N PHE A 102 4.00 5.01 0.04
CA PHE A 102 5.39 4.74 0.42
C PHE A 102 5.86 5.67 1.55
N ALA A 103 6.14 5.11 2.72
CA ALA A 103 6.77 5.84 3.81
C ALA A 103 8.30 5.97 3.59
N THR A 104 8.77 7.21 3.46
CA THR A 104 10.19 7.56 3.26
C THR A 104 11.01 7.48 4.55
N MET A 105 10.34 7.62 5.70
CA MET A 105 10.90 7.41 7.03
C MET A 105 10.21 6.18 7.63
N ASN A 106 10.89 5.04 7.64
CA ASN A 106 10.43 3.86 8.38
C ASN A 106 11.23 3.78 9.68
N ALA A 107 10.55 3.71 10.82
CA ALA A 107 11.19 3.71 12.15
C ALA A 107 12.18 2.54 12.37
N ASP A 108 12.00 1.42 11.65
CA ASP A 108 12.63 0.13 12.01
C ASP A 108 13.53 -0.49 10.92
N LYS A 109 13.91 0.20 9.83
CA LYS A 109 14.61 -0.46 8.69
C LYS A 109 16.01 0.08 8.38
N ALA A 110 16.93 -0.89 8.29
CA ALA A 110 18.33 -0.77 7.83
C ALA A 110 18.45 -0.41 6.32
N PRO A 111 19.67 -0.25 5.75
CA PRO A 111 19.88 0.03 4.34
C PRO A 111 19.11 -0.95 3.43
N SER A 112 18.65 -0.45 2.29
CA SER A 112 17.52 -1.05 1.61
C SER A 112 17.83 -1.32 0.14
N ALA A 113 17.43 -2.50 -0.35
CA ALA A 113 17.98 -3.08 -1.58
C ALA A 113 17.80 -2.29 -2.87
N ALA A 114 16.57 -1.93 -3.21
CA ALA A 114 16.31 -0.96 -4.26
C ALA A 114 16.29 0.46 -3.66
N SER A 115 16.82 1.42 -4.42
CA SER A 115 16.68 2.84 -4.13
C SER A 115 15.20 3.27 -4.13
N PHE A 116 14.90 4.42 -3.50
CA PHE A 116 13.51 4.86 -3.37
C PHE A 116 12.87 5.20 -4.73
N ASP A 117 13.62 5.78 -5.66
CA ASP A 117 13.20 6.04 -7.04
C ASP A 117 12.87 4.74 -7.80
N GLN A 118 13.65 3.67 -7.58
CA GLN A 118 13.35 2.36 -8.15
C GLN A 118 12.09 1.74 -7.54
N ARG A 119 11.85 1.89 -6.24
CA ARG A 119 10.62 1.42 -5.60
C ARG A 119 9.38 2.17 -6.08
N LEU A 120 9.47 3.48 -6.21
CA LEU A 120 8.38 4.29 -6.76
C LEU A 120 8.09 3.90 -8.22
N THR A 121 9.15 3.61 -9.00
CA THR A 121 9.00 3.09 -10.36
C THR A 121 8.31 1.71 -10.35
N LEU A 122 8.73 0.80 -9.48
CA LEU A 122 8.11 -0.51 -9.28
C LEU A 122 6.63 -0.41 -8.87
N MET A 123 6.27 0.51 -7.96
CA MET A 123 4.88 0.77 -7.59
C MET A 123 4.07 1.24 -8.80
N THR A 124 4.67 2.05 -9.66
CA THR A 124 4.04 2.56 -10.87
C THR A 124 3.83 1.47 -11.93
N VAL A 125 4.81 0.59 -12.11
CA VAL A 125 4.71 -0.62 -12.95
C VAL A 125 3.59 -1.52 -12.43
N PHE A 126 3.59 -1.78 -11.12
CA PHE A 126 2.59 -2.59 -10.43
C PHE A 126 1.18 -2.00 -10.58
N ALA A 127 0.99 -0.68 -10.48
CA ALA A 127 -0.29 -0.04 -10.70
C ALA A 127 -0.85 -0.28 -12.11
N ALA A 128 0.00 -0.18 -13.14
CA ALA A 128 -0.41 -0.47 -14.51
C ALA A 128 -0.78 -1.94 -14.73
N ASP A 129 0.01 -2.87 -14.18
CA ASP A 129 -0.28 -4.31 -14.23
C ASP A 129 -1.58 -4.65 -13.48
N LEU A 130 -1.77 -4.09 -12.28
CA LEU A 130 -2.98 -4.27 -11.47
C LEU A 130 -4.21 -3.81 -12.25
N LEU A 131 -4.17 -2.64 -12.88
CA LEU A 131 -5.27 -2.13 -13.68
C LEU A 131 -5.56 -2.98 -14.91
N GLN A 132 -4.52 -3.55 -15.54
CA GLN A 132 -4.71 -4.49 -16.63
C GLN A 132 -5.46 -5.75 -16.17
N SER A 133 -5.09 -6.31 -15.01
CA SER A 133 -5.78 -7.47 -14.42
C SER A 133 -7.23 -7.16 -14.01
N LEU A 134 -7.47 -6.00 -13.38
CA LEU A 134 -8.82 -5.56 -12.99
C LEU A 134 -9.72 -5.36 -14.21
N LYS A 135 -9.20 -4.79 -15.30
CA LYS A 135 -9.96 -4.64 -16.56
C LYS A 135 -10.32 -5.97 -17.19
N ALA A 136 -9.41 -6.95 -17.17
CA ALA A 136 -9.67 -8.27 -17.73
C ALA A 136 -10.81 -9.01 -16.99
N THR A 137 -11.11 -8.58 -15.76
CA THR A 137 -12.14 -9.16 -14.88
C THR A 137 -13.13 -8.09 -14.40
N SER A 138 -13.42 -7.08 -15.24
CA SER A 138 -14.18 -5.88 -14.82
C SER A 138 -15.62 -6.13 -14.38
N ALA A 139 -16.18 -7.31 -14.66
CA ALA A 139 -17.49 -7.72 -14.15
C ALA A 139 -17.45 -8.04 -12.63
N GLU A 140 -16.29 -8.43 -12.11
CA GLU A 140 -16.11 -8.85 -10.72
C GLU A 140 -15.39 -7.80 -9.86
N TYR A 141 -14.73 -6.81 -10.48
CA TYR A 141 -13.89 -5.85 -9.80
C TYR A 141 -14.17 -4.41 -10.23
N SER A 142 -14.08 -3.50 -9.26
CA SER A 142 -14.06 -2.06 -9.49
C SER A 142 -12.71 -1.66 -10.08
N VAL A 143 -12.73 -1.09 -11.29
CA VAL A 143 -11.53 -0.58 -11.95
C VAL A 143 -11.39 0.92 -11.61
N VAL A 144 -10.45 1.26 -10.75
CA VAL A 144 -10.32 2.61 -10.14
C VAL A 144 -8.98 3.25 -10.47
N PRO A 145 -8.84 4.58 -10.47
CA PRO A 145 -7.52 5.22 -10.56
C PRO A 145 -6.59 4.79 -9.42
N VAL A 146 -5.30 4.66 -9.73
CA VAL A 146 -4.27 4.26 -8.75
C VAL A 146 -3.26 5.39 -8.61
N ASP A 147 -3.12 5.91 -7.39
CA ASP A 147 -2.15 6.93 -7.03
C ASP A 147 -0.88 6.32 -6.43
N ILE A 148 0.25 6.93 -6.75
CA ILE A 148 1.56 6.63 -6.17
C ILE A 148 1.90 7.77 -5.23
N GLY A 149 1.74 7.56 -3.92
CA GLY A 149 1.96 8.57 -2.90
C GLY A 149 3.19 8.31 -2.04
N VAL A 150 3.74 9.39 -1.49
CA VAL A 150 4.82 9.36 -0.51
C VAL A 150 4.40 10.04 0.78
N THR A 151 4.96 9.57 1.89
CA THR A 151 4.78 10.19 3.20
C THR A 151 6.05 10.17 4.04
N THR A 152 6.20 11.13 4.95
CA THR A 152 7.28 11.17 5.95
C THR A 152 6.84 10.67 7.33
N VAL A 153 5.53 10.47 7.56
CA VAL A 153 5.03 10.05 8.88
C VAL A 153 4.92 8.52 8.98
N PRO A 154 5.36 7.91 10.09
CA PRO A 154 5.51 6.45 10.17
C PRO A 154 4.23 5.72 10.61
N TYR A 155 3.35 6.37 11.38
CA TYR A 155 2.16 5.74 11.97
C TYR A 155 0.92 5.94 11.11
N TYR A 156 0.02 4.94 11.09
CA TYR A 156 -1.18 4.95 10.26
C TYR A 156 -2.15 6.10 10.59
N THR A 157 -2.27 6.46 11.86
CA THR A 157 -3.07 7.61 12.31
C THR A 157 -2.52 8.91 11.73
N ASP A 158 -1.21 9.12 11.83
CA ASP A 158 -0.53 10.29 11.27
C ASP A 158 -0.61 10.30 9.74
N LYS A 159 -0.55 9.13 9.08
CA LYS A 159 -0.69 9.02 7.62
C LYS A 159 -2.05 9.50 7.15
N SER A 160 -3.14 9.05 7.80
CA SER A 160 -4.48 9.58 7.52
C SER A 160 -4.53 11.09 7.71
N ALA A 161 -4.05 11.60 8.85
CA ALA A 161 -4.06 13.04 9.13
C ALA A 161 -3.25 13.85 8.09
N ALA A 162 -2.11 13.32 7.62
CA ALA A 162 -1.31 13.95 6.58
C ALA A 162 -2.03 13.95 5.22
N ILE A 163 -2.70 12.85 4.86
CA ILE A 163 -3.50 12.76 3.63
C ILE A 163 -4.67 13.76 3.68
N GLU A 164 -5.38 13.86 4.81
CA GLU A 164 -6.49 14.80 4.96
C GLU A 164 -6.05 16.26 4.90
N ALA A 165 -4.92 16.60 5.54
CA ALA A 165 -4.44 17.98 5.64
C ALA A 165 -3.76 18.45 4.35
N GLU A 166 -2.95 17.60 3.72
CA GLU A 166 -2.09 17.98 2.59
C GLU A 166 -2.52 17.35 1.26
N GLY A 167 -3.47 16.42 1.29
CA GLY A 167 -4.02 15.75 0.10
C GLY A 167 -5.26 16.42 -0.49
N LEU A 168 -5.72 17.57 0.03
CA LEU A 168 -6.94 18.25 -0.43
C LEU A 168 -6.97 18.55 -1.93
N GLN A 169 -5.80 18.74 -2.55
CA GLN A 169 -5.68 18.93 -4.00
C GLN A 169 -6.14 17.68 -4.78
N TRP A 170 -5.92 16.49 -4.23
CA TRP A 170 -6.19 15.19 -4.87
C TRP A 170 -7.47 14.54 -4.34
N TYR A 171 -7.84 14.86 -3.10
CA TYR A 171 -8.95 14.27 -2.36
C TYR A 171 -9.83 15.37 -1.72
N PRO A 172 -10.46 16.25 -2.52
CA PRO A 172 -11.13 17.44 -2.01
C PRO A 172 -12.36 17.14 -1.13
N ASP A 173 -13.05 16.02 -1.37
CA ASP A 173 -14.22 15.62 -0.57
C ASP A 173 -13.87 14.83 0.70
N LYS A 174 -12.58 14.72 1.05
CA LYS A 174 -12.10 14.04 2.27
C LYS A 174 -12.67 12.60 2.39
N PRO A 175 -12.25 11.68 1.49
CA PRO A 175 -12.74 10.32 1.49
C PRO A 175 -12.51 9.62 2.82
N THR A 176 -13.39 8.66 3.15
CA THR A 176 -13.07 7.70 4.19
C THR A 176 -11.87 6.86 3.77
N HIS A 177 -10.87 6.76 4.65
CA HIS A 177 -9.69 5.93 4.41
C HIS A 177 -9.95 4.48 4.83
N THR A 178 -9.63 3.53 3.96
CA THR A 178 -9.61 2.10 4.27
C THR A 178 -8.21 1.56 4.06
N HIS A 179 -7.46 1.35 5.15
CA HIS A 179 -6.11 0.80 5.06
C HIS A 179 -6.15 -0.72 4.88
N LEU A 180 -5.43 -1.20 3.87
CA LEU A 180 -5.31 -2.60 3.52
C LEU A 180 -4.07 -3.16 4.21
N VAL A 181 -4.26 -4.00 5.23
CA VAL A 181 -3.17 -4.45 6.11
C VAL A 181 -3.24 -5.95 6.39
N GLY A 182 -2.11 -6.52 6.80
CA GLY A 182 -2.05 -7.86 7.38
C GLY A 182 -2.39 -7.85 8.87
N PHE A 183 -2.70 -9.01 9.42
CA PHE A 183 -2.96 -9.15 10.85
C PHE A 183 -1.77 -8.75 11.74
N ASP A 184 -0.53 -8.99 11.30
CA ASP A 184 0.69 -8.52 11.96
C ASP A 184 0.74 -7.00 12.13
N THR A 185 0.11 -6.28 11.20
CA THR A 185 0.04 -4.82 11.24
C THR A 185 -1.11 -4.36 12.14
N LEU A 186 -2.24 -5.09 12.16
CA LEU A 186 -3.33 -4.83 13.10
C LEU A 186 -2.85 -4.93 14.55
N THR A 187 -2.10 -5.98 14.89
CA THR A 187 -1.57 -6.14 16.26
C THR A 187 -0.63 -5.01 16.65
N ARG A 188 0.22 -4.53 15.71
CA ARG A 188 1.07 -3.34 15.93
C ARG A 188 0.27 -2.04 16.02
N PHE A 189 -0.81 -1.90 15.25
CA PHE A 189 -1.71 -0.74 15.29
C PHE A 189 -2.37 -0.63 16.68
N PHE A 190 -2.65 -1.75 17.33
CA PHE A 190 -3.23 -1.83 18.67
C PHE A 190 -2.20 -2.24 19.74
N ALA A 191 -0.94 -1.79 19.60
CA ALA A 191 0.09 -2.02 20.62
C ALA A 191 0.46 -0.71 21.32
N ALA A 192 0.13 -0.59 22.60
CA ALA A 192 0.31 0.61 23.42
C ALA A 192 1.74 1.20 23.37
N LYS A 193 2.76 0.35 23.22
CA LYS A 193 4.18 0.76 23.11
C LYS A 193 4.46 1.74 21.97
N TYR A 194 3.62 1.82 20.93
CA TYR A 194 3.77 2.76 19.83
C TYR A 194 3.17 4.14 20.12
N TYR A 195 2.45 4.30 21.23
CA TYR A 195 1.79 5.54 21.62
C TYR A 195 2.27 6.08 22.98
N PRO A 196 3.59 6.15 23.26
CA PRO A 196 4.11 6.51 24.58
C PRO A 196 3.86 7.98 24.99
N LYS A 197 3.36 8.81 24.07
CA LYS A 197 3.06 10.24 24.29
C LYS A 197 1.59 10.50 24.63
N PHE A 198 0.79 9.45 24.73
CA PHE A 198 -0.64 9.51 24.91
C PHE A 198 -1.03 8.76 26.19
N ASP A 199 -2.03 9.29 26.90
CA ASP A 199 -2.56 8.69 28.12
C ASP A 199 -4.09 8.84 28.12
N PRO A 200 -4.86 7.74 27.99
CA PRO A 200 -4.38 6.38 27.76
C PRO A 200 -3.76 6.22 26.35
N PRO A 201 -2.89 5.22 26.09
CA PRO A 201 -2.10 5.11 24.86
C PRO A 201 -2.93 5.15 23.57
N PHE A 202 -4.05 4.43 23.51
CA PHE A 202 -4.91 4.37 22.32
C PHE A 202 -5.74 5.63 22.10
N SER A 203 -5.68 6.65 22.96
CA SER A 203 -6.23 7.97 22.61
C SER A 203 -5.58 8.57 21.35
N ALA A 204 -4.38 8.12 21.00
CA ALA A 204 -3.71 8.40 19.71
C ALA A 204 -4.50 7.92 18.48
N LEU A 205 -5.36 6.91 18.65
CA LEU A 205 -6.16 6.30 17.58
C LEU A 205 -7.49 7.02 17.34
N ASN A 206 -7.93 7.87 18.28
CA ASN A 206 -9.20 8.61 18.17
C ASN A 206 -9.36 9.32 16.81
N PRO A 207 -8.39 10.13 16.32
CA PRO A 207 -8.59 10.85 15.07
C PRO A 207 -8.84 9.93 13.87
N TYR A 208 -8.26 8.73 13.88
CA TYR A 208 -8.46 7.75 12.81
C TYR A 208 -9.88 7.19 12.81
N PHE A 209 -10.34 6.70 13.96
CA PHE A 209 -11.65 6.07 14.06
C PHE A 209 -12.79 7.09 14.07
N ASP A 210 -12.62 8.25 14.71
CA ASP A 210 -13.60 9.34 14.73
C ASP A 210 -13.82 9.91 13.32
N GLY A 211 -12.79 9.89 12.46
CA GLY A 211 -12.87 10.21 11.03
C GLY A 211 -13.60 9.14 10.19
N GLY A 212 -14.15 8.10 10.82
CA GLY A 212 -14.85 7.01 10.16
C GLY A 212 -13.96 6.06 9.38
N HIS A 213 -12.63 6.18 9.48
CA HIS A 213 -11.68 5.35 8.75
C HIS A 213 -11.73 3.89 9.19
N ARG A 214 -11.25 2.99 8.33
CA ARG A 214 -11.42 1.55 8.47
C ARG A 214 -10.11 0.80 8.25
N LEU A 215 -9.98 -0.34 8.89
CA LEU A 215 -8.92 -1.32 8.63
C LEU A 215 -9.54 -2.52 7.93
N ARG A 216 -9.02 -2.88 6.76
CA ARG A 216 -9.33 -4.15 6.10
C ARG A 216 -8.14 -5.08 6.30
N VAL A 217 -8.33 -6.07 7.15
CA VAL A 217 -7.26 -6.91 7.70
C VAL A 217 -7.33 -8.29 7.08
N THR A 218 -6.33 -8.65 6.28
CA THR A 218 -6.20 -10.02 5.78
C THR A 218 -5.54 -10.89 6.84
N LEU A 219 -6.27 -11.93 7.24
CA LEU A 219 -5.79 -12.93 8.20
C LEU A 219 -4.63 -13.71 7.60
N ARG A 220 -3.64 -13.99 8.44
CA ARG A 220 -2.42 -14.69 8.03
C ARG A 220 -1.99 -15.58 9.18
N PRO A 221 -2.56 -16.79 9.28
CA PRO A 221 -2.17 -17.71 10.34
C PRO A 221 -0.73 -18.17 10.11
N ASP A 222 0.08 -18.05 11.15
CA ASP A 222 1.44 -18.56 11.22
C ASP A 222 1.85 -18.77 12.69
N ASP A 223 3.05 -19.29 12.91
CA ASP A 223 3.54 -19.61 14.26
C ASP A 223 3.74 -18.36 15.14
N GLU A 224 3.83 -17.15 14.55
CA GLU A 224 4.08 -15.90 15.27
C GLU A 224 2.77 -15.19 15.66
N TYR A 225 1.77 -15.23 14.78
CA TYR A 225 0.50 -14.49 14.92
C TYR A 225 -0.72 -15.38 15.19
N GLY A 226 -0.49 -16.68 15.43
CA GLY A 226 -1.51 -17.64 15.85
C GLY A 226 -2.45 -18.11 14.73
N SER A 227 -3.39 -18.95 15.12
CA SER A 227 -4.46 -19.52 14.30
C SER A 227 -5.48 -18.48 13.84
N VAL A 228 -6.30 -18.84 12.84
CA VAL A 228 -7.39 -17.99 12.35
C VAL A 228 -8.34 -17.59 13.48
N ASP A 229 -8.64 -18.50 14.40
CA ASP A 229 -9.55 -18.26 15.51
C ASP A 229 -8.96 -17.28 16.52
N GLU A 230 -7.67 -17.38 16.83
CA GLU A 230 -6.96 -16.42 17.70
C GLU A 230 -6.93 -15.02 17.07
N GLN A 231 -6.78 -14.94 15.75
CA GLN A 231 -6.81 -13.66 15.03
C GLN A 231 -8.21 -13.04 15.02
N ARG A 232 -9.27 -13.85 14.89
CA ARG A 232 -10.66 -13.37 15.02
C ARG A 232 -10.95 -12.89 16.44
N ALA A 233 -10.52 -13.66 17.43
CA ALA A 233 -10.67 -13.33 18.83
C ALA A 233 -10.03 -11.99 19.18
N PHE A 234 -8.96 -11.56 18.48
CA PHE A 234 -8.38 -10.23 18.68
C PHE A 234 -9.40 -9.09 18.49
N VAL A 235 -10.19 -9.13 17.42
CA VAL A 235 -11.19 -8.10 17.12
C VAL A 235 -12.41 -8.23 18.05
N GLU A 236 -12.75 -9.47 18.44
CA GLU A 236 -13.80 -9.71 19.44
C GLU A 236 -13.43 -9.12 20.80
N ARG A 237 -12.19 -9.29 21.27
CA ARG A 237 -11.70 -8.68 22.51
C ARG A 237 -11.79 -7.16 22.47
N LEU A 238 -11.41 -6.54 21.35
CA LEU A 238 -11.61 -5.10 21.14
C LEU A 238 -13.09 -4.73 21.28
N GLY A 239 -13.99 -5.46 20.62
CA GLY A 239 -15.43 -5.23 20.66
C GLY A 239 -16.10 -5.51 22.01
N ASN A 240 -15.47 -6.32 22.86
CA ASN A 240 -15.94 -6.63 24.21
C ASN A 240 -15.41 -5.64 25.27
N GLY A 241 -14.59 -4.66 24.88
CA GLY A 241 -14.03 -3.67 25.79
C GLY A 241 -12.78 -4.13 26.55
N GLU A 242 -12.18 -5.26 26.16
CA GLU A 242 -11.00 -5.80 26.84
C GLU A 242 -9.71 -4.97 26.61
N MET A 243 -9.80 -3.90 25.82
CA MET A 243 -8.71 -2.95 25.54
C MET A 243 -8.99 -1.54 26.09
N GLU A 244 -10.04 -1.37 26.91
CA GLU A 244 -10.44 -0.06 27.46
C GLU A 244 -9.41 0.55 28.41
N ASP A 245 -8.66 -0.28 29.15
CA ASP A 245 -7.58 0.19 30.03
C ASP A 245 -6.49 0.97 29.27
N ASP A 246 -6.22 0.56 28.02
CA ASP A 246 -5.31 1.28 27.12
C ASP A 246 -6.03 2.37 26.32
N GLY A 247 -7.32 2.61 26.54
CA GLY A 247 -8.15 3.61 25.85
C GLY A 247 -8.81 3.13 24.56
N GLY A 248 -8.83 1.81 24.32
CA GLY A 248 -9.50 1.20 23.18
C GLY A 248 -11.01 1.28 23.33
N LYS A 249 -11.74 1.58 22.25
CA LYS A 249 -13.20 1.68 22.30
C LYS A 249 -13.90 0.49 21.61
N PRO A 250 -14.91 -0.14 22.24
CA PRO A 250 -15.66 -1.26 21.65
C PRO A 250 -16.17 -1.02 20.23
N GLU A 251 -16.64 0.19 19.92
CA GLU A 251 -17.19 0.54 18.62
C GLU A 251 -16.16 0.47 17.47
N TRP A 252 -14.87 0.58 17.77
CA TRP A 252 -13.81 0.50 16.75
C TRP A 252 -13.73 -0.88 16.09
N ALA A 253 -14.20 -1.93 16.77
CA ALA A 253 -14.31 -3.26 16.17
C ALA A 253 -15.18 -3.26 14.89
N LYS A 254 -16.18 -2.38 14.80
CA LYS A 254 -17.04 -2.23 13.60
C LYS A 254 -16.32 -1.60 12.40
N GLN A 255 -15.16 -0.99 12.64
CA GLN A 255 -14.30 -0.38 11.63
C GLN A 255 -13.13 -1.31 11.24
N VAL A 256 -13.04 -2.50 11.85
CA VAL A 256 -12.05 -3.53 11.50
C VAL A 256 -12.77 -4.66 10.76
N GLU A 257 -12.49 -4.79 9.47
CA GLU A 257 -13.01 -5.87 8.64
C GLU A 257 -11.98 -6.98 8.49
N LEU A 258 -12.32 -8.20 8.93
CA LEU A 258 -11.46 -9.37 8.78
C LEU A 258 -11.74 -10.09 7.45
N VAL A 259 -10.70 -10.23 6.64
CA VAL A 259 -10.71 -10.97 5.37
C VAL A 259 -10.04 -12.33 5.61
N PRO A 260 -10.65 -13.46 5.20
CA PRO A 260 -10.05 -14.78 5.35
C PRO A 260 -8.64 -14.89 4.75
N PRO A 261 -7.82 -15.84 5.23
CA PRO A 261 -6.51 -16.08 4.65
C PRO A 261 -6.63 -16.42 3.16
N ASN A 262 -5.68 -15.93 2.38
CA ASN A 262 -5.51 -16.36 1.00
C ASN A 262 -4.18 -17.14 0.88
N ALA A 263 -4.21 -18.29 0.21
CA ALA A 263 -3.06 -19.17 0.01
C ALA A 263 -1.85 -18.45 -0.63
N GLU A 264 -2.09 -17.39 -1.40
CA GLU A 264 -1.05 -16.58 -2.06
C GLU A 264 -0.32 -15.60 -1.10
N VAL A 265 -0.78 -15.46 0.15
CA VAL A 265 -0.25 -14.51 1.15
C VAL A 265 1.10 -14.95 1.76
N GLY A 266 1.56 -16.17 1.45
CA GLY A 266 2.92 -16.65 1.79
C GLY A 266 4.06 -15.99 0.99
N VAL A 267 3.75 -15.10 0.04
CA VAL A 267 4.71 -14.39 -0.81
C VAL A 267 5.21 -13.12 -0.13
N SER A 268 6.49 -13.11 0.28
CA SER A 268 7.14 -11.91 0.80
C SER A 268 8.10 -11.30 -0.23
N SER A 269 8.25 -9.98 -0.24
CA SER A 269 9.25 -9.32 -1.08
C SER A 269 10.67 -9.85 -0.83
N THR A 270 10.94 -10.38 0.38
CA THR A 270 12.21 -11.06 0.69
C THR A 270 12.42 -12.33 -0.15
N LYS A 271 11.38 -13.13 -0.40
CA LYS A 271 11.47 -14.29 -1.29
C LYS A 271 11.78 -13.86 -2.72
N VAL A 272 11.15 -12.78 -3.20
CA VAL A 272 11.41 -12.22 -4.53
C VAL A 272 12.87 -11.80 -4.67
N ARG A 273 13.39 -10.99 -3.73
CA ARG A 273 14.78 -10.54 -3.76
C ARG A 273 15.77 -11.71 -3.74
N LYS A 274 15.52 -12.75 -2.94
CA LYS A 274 16.36 -13.95 -2.91
C LYS A 274 16.34 -14.71 -4.25
N ALA A 275 15.19 -14.79 -4.92
CA ALA A 275 15.08 -15.42 -6.24
C ALA A 275 15.80 -14.60 -7.32
N ALA A 276 15.56 -13.29 -7.37
CA ALA A 276 16.24 -12.37 -8.29
C ALA A 276 17.76 -12.40 -8.12
N LYS A 277 18.27 -12.42 -6.88
CA LYS A 277 19.71 -12.56 -6.59
C LYS A 277 20.32 -13.84 -7.16
N ARG A 278 19.54 -14.94 -7.26
CA ARG A 278 19.99 -16.21 -7.87
C ARG A 278 19.82 -16.25 -9.39
N GLY A 279 19.25 -15.20 -10.00
CA GLY A 279 18.86 -15.22 -11.42
C GLY A 279 17.69 -16.19 -11.71
N ASP A 280 16.93 -16.56 -10.69
CA ASP A 280 15.81 -17.51 -10.78
C ASP A 280 14.53 -16.78 -11.22
N TRP A 281 14.49 -16.42 -12.51
CA TRP A 281 13.45 -15.55 -13.08
C TRP A 281 12.08 -16.21 -13.15
N ASP A 282 12.02 -17.53 -13.25
CA ASP A 282 10.77 -18.29 -13.18
C ASP A 282 10.14 -18.15 -11.79
N ALA A 283 10.95 -18.28 -10.72
CA ALA A 283 10.47 -18.05 -9.37
C ALA A 283 10.06 -16.59 -9.14
N VAL A 284 10.78 -15.61 -9.70
CA VAL A 284 10.36 -14.19 -9.63
C VAL A 284 9.00 -14.00 -10.32
N GLY A 285 8.81 -14.59 -11.50
CA GLY A 285 7.55 -14.55 -12.26
C GLY A 285 6.35 -15.17 -11.56
N GLN A 286 6.57 -16.13 -10.66
CA GLN A 286 5.51 -16.70 -9.81
C GLN A 286 5.17 -15.82 -8.60
N LEU A 287 6.08 -14.91 -8.19
CA LEU A 287 5.94 -14.10 -6.99
C LEU A 287 5.56 -12.63 -7.28
N CYS A 288 5.62 -12.20 -8.53
CA CYS A 288 5.37 -10.83 -8.98
C CYS A 288 4.55 -10.79 -10.28
N MET A 289 3.84 -9.69 -10.50
CA MET A 289 3.18 -9.43 -11.79
C MET A 289 4.21 -9.29 -12.92
N ALA A 290 3.78 -9.55 -14.17
CA ALA A 290 4.68 -9.68 -15.32
C ALA A 290 5.55 -8.44 -15.56
N GLY A 291 5.00 -7.23 -15.48
CA GLY A 291 5.75 -5.99 -15.65
C GLY A 291 6.74 -5.76 -14.51
N VAL A 292 6.36 -6.08 -13.27
CA VAL A 292 7.27 -6.02 -12.11
C VAL A 292 8.44 -7.00 -12.30
N THR A 293 8.16 -8.23 -12.72
CA THR A 293 9.18 -9.24 -13.02
C THR A 293 10.14 -8.78 -14.10
N GLU A 294 9.64 -8.23 -15.21
CA GLU A 294 10.48 -7.74 -16.31
C GLU A 294 11.31 -6.52 -15.89
N TRP A 295 10.74 -5.62 -15.08
CA TRP A 295 11.48 -4.47 -14.55
C TRP A 295 12.63 -4.91 -13.65
N VAL A 296 12.36 -5.82 -12.70
CA VAL A 296 13.40 -6.38 -11.81
C VAL A 296 14.50 -7.07 -12.62
N ARG A 297 14.13 -7.83 -13.66
CA ARG A 297 15.08 -8.53 -14.53
C ARG A 297 15.94 -7.58 -15.36
N SER A 298 15.30 -6.66 -16.09
CA SER A 298 15.98 -5.79 -17.05
C SER A 298 16.89 -4.76 -16.39
N GLU A 299 16.50 -4.24 -15.23
CA GLU A 299 17.30 -3.30 -14.44
C GLU A 299 18.24 -4.01 -13.45
N LYS A 300 18.30 -5.35 -13.48
CA LYS A 300 19.15 -6.20 -12.62
C LYS A 300 19.01 -5.87 -11.13
N LEU A 301 17.79 -5.54 -10.69
CA LEU A 301 17.56 -5.20 -9.30
C LEU A 301 17.85 -6.41 -8.41
N TYR A 302 18.47 -6.17 -7.26
CA TYR A 302 18.82 -7.18 -6.25
C TYR A 302 19.94 -8.16 -6.64
N ALA A 303 20.71 -7.88 -7.70
CA ALA A 303 21.82 -8.72 -8.14
C ALA A 303 23.08 -8.64 -7.23
N GLU A 304 23.30 -7.51 -6.55
CA GLU A 304 24.44 -7.31 -5.65
C GLU A 304 24.01 -7.37 -4.17
N ASP A 305 24.96 -7.68 -3.28
CA ASP A 305 24.75 -7.56 -1.84
C ASP A 305 24.69 -6.09 -1.45
N ASP A 306 23.61 -5.69 -0.77
CA ASP A 306 23.35 -4.36 -0.23
C ASP A 306 24.42 -3.92 0.80
N ARG A 307 25.66 -3.70 0.35
CA ARG A 307 26.60 -2.84 1.08
C ARG A 307 26.21 -1.43 0.70
N GLY A 308 25.29 -0.90 1.49
CA GLY A 308 24.67 0.41 1.33
C GLY A 308 25.60 1.41 0.66
N ALA A 309 25.21 1.86 -0.53
CA ALA A 309 25.58 3.18 -0.98
C ALA A 309 25.06 4.13 0.11
N LYS A 310 25.98 4.57 0.97
CA LYS A 310 25.76 5.71 1.86
C LYS A 310 25.34 6.85 0.93
N MET A 311 24.06 7.17 0.93
CA MET A 311 23.59 8.42 0.33
C MET A 311 24.18 9.53 1.20
N ALA A 312 25.19 10.20 0.66
CA ALA A 312 25.58 11.54 1.08
C ALA A 312 24.52 12.55 0.61
#